data_AF-A0A9P6XNC5-F1
#
_entry.id   AF-A0A9P6XNC5-F1
#
_cell.length_a   1.000
_cell.length_b   1.000
_cell.length_c   1.000
_cell.angle_alpha   90.00
_cell.angle_beta   90.00
_cell.angle_gamma   90.00
#
_symmetry.space_group_name_H-M   'P 1'
#
loop_
_entity.id
_entity.type
_entity.pdbx_description
1 polymer ?
#
loop_
_entity_poly.entity_id
_entity_poly.type
_entity_poly.pdbx_seq_one_letter_code
_entity_poly.pdbx_strand_id
1 'polypeptide(L)'
;MGYVHIRDKFALGGFSAVPSAQVAPAPIAECPLQVEVTMMAMQPPSDDDGQGFVIAEGRIRCVHAHEDITQAGTQHIDVARWKPLI
;
A
#
# COMPACT_ATOMS: atom_id res chain seq x y z
N MET A 1 -16.89 0.95 24.55
CA MET A 1 -15.90 1.90 23.99
C MET A 1 -15.08 1.15 22.96
N GLY A 2 -15.15 1.39 21.66
CA GLY A 2 -16.09 2.16 20.87
C GLY A 2 -15.55 2.21 19.44
N TYR A 3 -15.75 1.15 18.67
CA TYR A 3 -15.45 1.18 17.24
C TYR A 3 -16.47 2.06 16.55
N VAL A 4 -16.00 3.05 15.79
CA VAL A 4 -16.86 3.86 14.93
C VAL A 4 -16.73 3.31 13.52
N HIS A 5 -17.86 2.90 12.94
CA HIS A 5 -17.88 2.52 11.54
C HIS A 5 -17.74 3.77 10.68
N ILE A 6 -16.70 3.81 9.87
CA ILE A 6 -16.43 4.92 8.93
C ILE A 6 -16.11 4.30 7.58
N ARG A 7 -16.92 4.67 6.58
CA ARG A 7 -16.74 4.22 5.19
C ARG A 7 -15.53 4.89 4.56
N ASP A 8 -15.40 6.21 4.73
CA ASP A 8 -14.31 6.98 4.16
C ASP A 8 -13.15 7.12 5.15
N LYS A 9 -12.25 6.15 5.09
CA LYS A 9 -11.04 6.14 5.93
C LYS A 9 -9.99 7.15 5.45
N PHE A 10 -10.03 7.57 4.18
CA PHE A 10 -9.14 8.59 3.65
C PHE A 10 -9.45 9.93 4.31
N ALA A 11 -10.71 10.36 4.28
CA ALA A 11 -11.15 11.59 4.92
C ALA A 11 -10.88 11.59 6.43
N LEU A 12 -11.13 10.47 7.12
CA LEU A 12 -10.82 10.34 8.55
C LEU A 12 -9.32 10.50 8.85
N GLY A 13 -8.47 9.93 7.99
CA GLY A 13 -7.01 10.02 8.10
C GLY A 13 -6.42 11.33 7.57
N GLY A 14 -7.22 12.20 6.95
CA GLY A 14 -6.74 13.41 6.28
C GLY A 14 -5.90 13.12 5.02
N PHE A 15 -6.14 11.98 4.37
CA PHE A 15 -5.41 11.54 3.18
C PHE A 15 -6.15 11.89 1.89
N SER A 16 -5.38 12.24 0.85
CA SER A 16 -5.92 12.53 -0.48
C SER A 16 -5.87 11.27 -1.35
N ALA A 17 -7.03 10.84 -1.86
CA ALA A 17 -7.10 9.73 -2.81
C ALA A 17 -6.67 10.18 -4.22
N VAL A 18 -5.81 9.40 -4.87
CA VAL A 18 -5.37 9.63 -6.27
C VAL A 18 -5.83 8.46 -7.13
N PRO A 19 -6.25 8.66 -8.39
CA PRO A 19 -6.57 7.55 -9.29
C PRO A 19 -5.38 6.63 -9.53
N SER A 20 -5.59 5.33 -9.42
CA SER A 20 -4.60 4.32 -9.81
C SER A 20 -4.45 4.20 -11.32
N ALA A 21 -3.28 3.72 -11.77
CA ALA A 21 -2.95 3.49 -13.16
C ALA A 21 -3.51 2.16 -13.70
N GLN A 22 -3.50 1.09 -12.91
CA GLN A 22 -3.84 -0.27 -13.35
C GLN A 22 -4.83 -1.02 -12.46
N VAL A 23 -5.20 -0.48 -11.30
CA VAL A 23 -6.11 -1.12 -10.35
C VAL A 23 -7.21 -0.17 -9.87
N ALA A 24 -8.28 -0.71 -9.29
CA ALA A 24 -9.40 0.09 -8.78
C ALA A 24 -9.14 0.81 -7.44
N PRO A 25 -8.43 0.21 -6.45
CA PRO A 25 -8.13 0.90 -5.19
C PRO A 25 -7.28 2.15 -5.41
N ALA A 26 -7.62 3.26 -4.73
CA ALA A 26 -6.89 4.51 -4.84
C ALA A 26 -5.62 4.51 -3.96
N PRO A 27 -4.46 4.95 -4.46
CA PRO A 27 -3.31 5.33 -3.66
C PRO A 27 -3.57 6.56 -2.76
N ILE A 28 -2.75 6.68 -1.72
CA ILE A 28 -2.69 7.85 -0.82
C ILE A 28 -1.64 8.81 -1.37
N ALA A 29 -2.02 10.04 -1.72
CA ALA A 29 -1.10 11.02 -2.31
C ALA A 29 0.10 11.34 -1.40
N GLU A 30 -0.09 11.26 -0.09
CA GLU A 30 0.92 11.59 0.90
C GLU A 30 1.88 10.40 1.18
N CYS A 31 1.61 9.21 0.63
CA CYS A 31 2.44 8.02 0.84
C CYS A 31 3.62 8.01 -0.14
N PRO A 32 4.87 8.12 0.33
CA PRO A 32 6.02 8.36 -0.53
C PRO A 32 6.39 7.16 -1.40
N LEU A 33 6.01 5.95 -1.00
CA LEU A 33 6.23 4.72 -1.77
C LEU A 33 5.01 3.79 -1.61
N GLN A 34 4.37 3.46 -2.73
CA GLN A 34 3.21 2.58 -2.75
C GLN A 34 3.17 1.73 -4.02
N VAL A 35 2.50 0.58 -3.95
CA VAL A 35 2.44 -0.38 -5.04
C VAL A 35 1.00 -0.72 -5.39
N GLU A 36 0.72 -0.76 -6.69
CA GLU A 36 -0.52 -1.31 -7.22
C GLU A 36 -0.36 -2.81 -7.40
N VAL A 37 -1.32 -3.58 -6.90
CA VAL A 37 -1.19 -5.04 -6.84
C VAL A 37 -2.48 -5.71 -7.29
N THR A 38 -2.36 -6.71 -8.16
CA THR A 38 -3.45 -7.65 -8.46
C THR A 38 -3.27 -8.93 -7.67
N MET A 39 -4.34 -9.47 -7.10
CA MET A 39 -4.32 -10.71 -6.35
C MET A 39 -4.02 -11.92 -7.26
N MET A 40 -3.11 -12.78 -6.81
CA MET A 40 -2.78 -14.06 -7.45
C MET A 40 -3.37 -15.23 -6.67
N ALA A 41 -3.21 -15.23 -5.35
CA ALA A 41 -3.73 -16.27 -4.46
C ALA A 41 -4.02 -15.72 -3.06
N MET A 42 -4.91 -16.40 -2.35
CA MET A 42 -5.18 -16.18 -0.93
C MET A 42 -5.30 -17.55 -0.27
N GLN A 43 -4.48 -17.82 0.74
CA GLN A 43 -4.59 -19.06 1.51
C GLN A 43 -4.48 -18.78 3.02
N PRO A 44 -5.12 -19.61 3.87
CA PRO A 44 -4.82 -19.61 5.29
C PRO A 44 -3.35 -20.02 5.53
N PRO A 45 -2.76 -19.64 6.67
CA PRO A 45 -1.48 -20.20 7.10
C PRO A 45 -1.59 -21.73 7.30
N SER A 46 -0.48 -22.45 7.11
CA SER A 46 -0.45 -23.92 7.17
C SER A 46 -0.87 -24.48 8.54
N ASP A 47 -0.51 -23.78 9.62
CA ASP A 47 -0.85 -24.10 11.00
C ASP A 47 -1.94 -23.12 11.50
N ASP A 48 -3.10 -23.12 10.85
CA ASP A 48 -4.20 -22.22 11.23
C ASP A 48 -4.84 -22.65 12.55
N ASP A 49 -4.31 -22.12 13.65
CA ASP A 49 -4.88 -22.22 15.00
C ASP A 49 -6.16 -21.34 15.17
N GLY A 50 -6.75 -20.83 14.08
CA GLY A 50 -7.90 -19.92 14.13
C GLY A 50 -7.49 -18.45 14.32
N GLN A 51 -6.30 -18.08 13.84
CA GLN A 51 -5.72 -16.74 14.07
C GLN A 51 -6.40 -15.62 13.25
N GLY A 52 -7.27 -15.96 12.30
CA GLY A 52 -8.15 -15.00 11.63
C GLY A 52 -7.45 -14.08 10.63
N PHE A 53 -6.41 -14.55 9.94
CA PHE A 53 -5.74 -13.84 8.84
C PHE A 53 -5.54 -14.74 7.62
N VAL A 54 -5.18 -14.13 6.48
CA VAL A 54 -4.84 -14.84 5.24
C VAL A 54 -3.48 -14.40 4.72
N ILE A 55 -2.78 -15.31 4.04
CA ILE A 55 -1.60 -15.00 3.24
C ILE A 55 -2.09 -14.60 1.85
N ALA A 56 -1.91 -13.32 1.50
CA ALA A 56 -2.32 -12.74 0.24
C ALA A 56 -1.11 -12.60 -0.69
N GLU A 57 -1.08 -13.37 -1.78
CA GLU A 57 -0.04 -13.27 -2.80
C GLU A 57 -0.48 -12.32 -3.91
N GLY A 58 0.38 -11.35 -4.23
CA GLY A 58 0.07 -10.28 -5.16
C GLY A 58 1.13 -10.10 -6.23
N ARG A 59 0.70 -9.73 -7.44
CA ARG A 59 1.56 -9.27 -8.53
C ARG A 59 1.60 -7.76 -8.58
N ILE A 60 2.79 -7.18 -8.44
CA ILE A 60 3.01 -5.74 -8.62
C ILE A 60 2.69 -5.36 -10.07
N ARG A 61 1.88 -4.33 -10.23
CA ARG A 61 1.45 -3.75 -11.51
C ARG A 61 2.13 -2.42 -11.80
N CYS A 62 2.27 -1.61 -10.76
CA CYS A 62 2.89 -0.29 -10.82
C CYS A 62 3.51 0.03 -9.46
N VAL A 63 4.64 0.74 -9.47
CA VAL A 63 5.27 1.29 -8.28
C VAL A 63 5.21 2.81 -8.40
N HIS A 64 4.62 3.46 -7.41
CA HIS A 64 4.58 4.91 -7.30
C HIS A 64 5.58 5.33 -6.22
N ALA A 65 6.51 6.20 -6.60
CA ALA A 65 7.49 6.77 -5.68
C ALA A 65 7.52 8.29 -5.88
N HIS A 66 7.54 9.04 -4.78
CA HIS A 66 7.75 10.48 -4.86
C HIS A 66 9.17 10.78 -5.33
N GLU A 67 9.31 11.80 -6.17
CA GLU A 67 10.61 12.15 -6.77
C GLU A 67 11.69 12.45 -5.73
N ASP A 68 11.31 13.00 -4.57
CA ASP A 68 12.20 13.35 -3.47
C ASP A 68 12.90 12.15 -2.82
N ILE A 69 12.32 10.94 -2.94
CA ILE A 69 12.89 9.67 -2.47
C ILE A 69 13.44 8.79 -3.61
N THR A 70 13.52 9.31 -4.84
CA THR A 70 14.10 8.58 -5.99
C THR A 70 15.47 9.11 -6.36
N GLN A 71 16.30 8.25 -6.97
CA GLN A 71 17.56 8.66 -7.57
C GLN A 71 17.33 9.14 -9.01
N ALA A 72 17.55 10.43 -9.24
CA ALA A 72 17.29 11.08 -10.53
C ALA A 72 17.92 10.33 -11.72
N GLY A 73 17.14 10.16 -12.79
CA GLY A 73 17.57 9.44 -13.99
C GLY A 73 17.59 7.91 -13.86
N THR A 74 17.10 7.36 -12.74
CA THR A 74 17.03 5.91 -12.51
C THR A 74 15.65 5.46 -12.03
N GLN A 75 15.47 4.15 -11.83
CA GLN A 75 14.28 3.56 -11.21
C GLN A 75 14.56 3.09 -9.77
N HIS A 76 15.53 3.71 -9.08
CA HIS A 76 15.93 3.30 -7.73
C HIS A 76 15.42 4.28 -6.67
N ILE A 77 15.04 3.72 -5.52
CA ILE A 77 14.79 4.48 -4.30
C ILE A 77 16.13 4.94 -3.71
N ASP A 78 16.20 6.19 -3.27
CA ASP A 78 17.29 6.69 -2.44
C ASP A 78 17.05 6.24 -0.99
N VAL A 79 17.75 5.17 -0.59
CA VAL A 79 17.63 4.57 0.75
C VAL A 79 18.13 5.48 1.89
N ALA A 80 18.90 6.53 1.59
CA ALA A 80 19.30 7.51 2.60
C ALA A 80 18.20 8.54 2.88
N ARG A 81 17.34 8.80 1.89
CA ARG A 81 16.20 9.73 2.01
C ARG A 81 14.92 9.04 2.44
N TRP A 82 14.69 7.82 1.98
CA TRP A 82 13.51 7.06 2.36
C TRP A 82 13.62 6.54 3.80
N LYS A 83 12.77 7.08 4.67
CA LYS A 83 12.69 6.70 6.10
C LYS A 83 11.33 6.06 6.37
N PRO A 84 11.11 4.79 5.99
CA PRO A 84 9.88 4.10 6.32
C PRO A 84 9.74 3.96 7.84
N LEU A 85 8.49 3.94 8.32
CA LEU A 85 8.21 3.46 9.66
C LEU A 85 8.35 1.93 9.65
N ILE A 86 9.18 1.41 10.55
CA ILE A 86 9.42 -0.04 10.73
C ILE A 86 8.80 -0.48 12.04
#